data_AF-A0A1G1N5T4-F1
#
_entry.id   AF-A0A1G1N5T4-F1
#
_cell.length_a   1.000
_cell.length_b   1.000
_cell.length_c   1.000
_cell.angle_alpha   90.00
_cell.angle_beta   90.00
_cell.angle_gamma   90.00
#
_symmetry.space_group_name_H-M   'P 1'
#
loop_
_entity.id
_entity.type
_entity.pdbx_description
1 polymer ?
#
loop_
_entity_poly.entity_id
_entity_poly.type
_entity_poly.pdbx_seq_one_letter_code
_entity_poly.pdbx_strand_id
1 'polypeptide(L)'
;MIVFMIANQCFTKEWVVRKKQEMGSVDPALLEKSIHALALLCGLGKSSIPFVFKGGTSMILLLKEFHRLSIDIDIVTSMPRAILVSLLFLTCMA
;
A
#
# COMPACT_ATOMS: atom_id res chain seq x y z
N MET A 1 -7.31 15.22 -8.61
CA MET A 1 -6.25 14.26 -8.21
C MET A 1 -6.55 13.88 -6.76
N ILE A 2 -7.05 12.66 -6.51
CA ILE A 2 -7.33 12.22 -5.15
C ILE A 2 -5.99 11.76 -4.56
N VAL A 3 -5.48 12.49 -3.57
CA VAL A 3 -4.28 12.08 -2.84
C VAL A 3 -4.73 11.14 -1.73
N PHE A 4 -4.50 9.84 -1.89
CA PHE A 4 -4.67 8.88 -0.81
C PHE A 4 -3.47 8.96 0.14
N MET A 5 -3.74 8.94 1.45
CA MET A 5 -2.70 8.90 2.48
C MET A 5 -3.11 7.89 3.56
N ILE A 6 -2.19 7.00 3.91
CA ILE A 6 -2.34 6.13 5.07
C ILE A 6 -2.07 6.96 6.34
N ALA A 7 -2.96 6.87 7.32
CA ALA A 7 -2.79 7.60 8.57
C ALA A 7 -1.59 7.06 9.37
N ASN A 8 -0.76 7.95 9.94
CA ASN A 8 0.47 7.57 10.66
C ASN A 8 0.23 6.59 11.82
N GLN A 9 -0.93 6.68 12.47
CA GLN A 9 -1.33 5.74 13.52
C GLN A 9 -1.35 4.28 13.05
N CYS A 10 -1.55 4.01 11.74
CA CYS A 10 -1.60 2.64 11.21
C CYS A 10 -0.26 1.91 11.31
N PHE A 11 0.87 2.63 11.43
CA PHE A 11 2.20 2.05 11.55
C PHE A 11 2.59 1.71 12.99
N THR A 12 1.71 1.94 13.97
CA THR A 12 2.02 1.61 15.37
C THR A 12 1.61 0.18 15.70
N LYS A 13 2.39 -0.46 16.58
CA LYS A 13 2.10 -1.80 17.06
C LYS A 13 0.73 -1.88 17.72
N GLU A 14 0.36 -0.84 18.47
CA GLU A 14 -0.92 -0.73 19.17
C GLU A 14 -2.08 -0.76 18.17
N TRP A 15 -1.94 -0.04 17.05
CA TRP A 15 -2.95 -0.03 16.01
C TRP A 15 -3.08 -1.39 15.33
N VAL A 16 -1.96 -2.02 14.97
CA VAL A 16 -1.94 -3.36 14.35
C VAL A 16 -2.58 -4.40 15.27
N VAL A 17 -2.24 -4.38 16.56
CA VAL A 17 -2.81 -5.30 17.57
C VAL A 17 -4.32 -5.08 17.72
N ARG A 18 -4.77 -3.83 17.85
CA ARG A 18 -6.19 -3.50 17.95
C ARG A 18 -6.94 -3.92 16.69
N LYS A 19 -6.41 -3.57 15.52
CA LYS A 19 -7.07 -3.84 14.24
C LYS A 19 -7.14 -5.34 13.94
N LYS A 20 -6.11 -6.10 14.31
CA LYS A 20 -6.16 -7.57 14.30
C LYS A 20 -7.37 -8.08 15.10
N GLN A 21 -7.58 -7.60 16.32
CA GLN A 21 -8.71 -8.05 17.16
C GLN A 21 -10.07 -7.74 16.50
N GLU A 22 -10.20 -6.59 15.84
CA GLU A 22 -11.42 -6.22 15.11
C GLU A 22 -11.67 -7.08 13.87
N MET A 23 -10.61 -7.50 13.18
CA MET A 23 -10.67 -8.30 11.94
C MET A 23 -10.67 -9.81 12.18
N GLY A 24 -10.43 -10.27 13.41
CA GLY A 24 -10.36 -11.67 13.79
C GLY A 24 -8.98 -12.32 13.55
N SER A 25 -8.97 -13.50 12.92
CA SER A 25 -7.78 -14.35 12.75
C SER A 25 -6.84 -13.88 11.63
N VAL A 26 -6.38 -12.64 11.71
CA VAL A 26 -5.39 -12.07 10.80
C VAL A 26 -3.99 -12.16 11.42
N ASP A 27 -3.01 -12.54 10.61
CA ASP A 27 -1.60 -12.48 11.01
C ASP A 27 -1.17 -11.01 11.13
N PRO A 28 -0.73 -10.55 12.32
CA PRO A 28 -0.33 -9.15 12.51
C PRO A 28 0.87 -8.74 11.65
N ALA A 29 1.80 -9.64 11.34
CA ALA A 29 2.92 -9.34 10.45
C ALA A 29 2.45 -9.17 9.00
N LEU A 30 1.42 -9.92 8.56
CA LEU A 30 0.81 -9.69 7.24
C LEU A 30 0.04 -8.37 7.19
N LEU A 31 -0.66 -8.02 8.28
CA LEU A 31 -1.37 -6.74 8.38
C LEU A 31 -0.40 -5.57 8.28
N GLU A 32 0.68 -5.59 9.05
CA GLU A 32 1.73 -4.57 9.02
C GLU A 32 2.34 -4.44 7.61
N LYS A 33 2.75 -5.55 6.98
CA LYS A 33 3.28 -5.54 5.61
C LYS A 33 2.30 -4.97 4.59
N SER A 34 1.00 -5.26 4.76
CA SER A 34 -0.04 -4.74 3.87
C SER A 34 -0.20 -3.22 4.01
N ILE A 35 -0.08 -2.68 5.22
CA ILE A 35 -0.07 -1.24 5.48
C ILE A 35 1.11 -0.58 4.76
N HIS A 36 2.30 -1.17 4.85
CA HIS A 36 3.49 -0.67 4.13
C HIS A 36 3.34 -0.74 2.61
N ALA A 37 2.76 -1.82 2.06
CA ALA A 37 2.50 -1.95 0.63
C ALA A 37 1.56 -0.84 0.12
N LEU A 38 0.47 -0.55 0.84
CA LEU A 38 -0.45 0.52 0.51
C LEU A 38 0.16 1.92 0.74
N ALA A 39 1.04 2.06 1.73
CA ALA A 39 1.78 3.30 1.95
C ALA A 39 2.73 3.60 0.79
N LEU A 40 3.44 2.59 0.28
CA LEU A 40 4.27 2.70 -0.92
C LEU A 40 3.43 3.13 -2.13
N LEU A 41 2.25 2.53 -2.33
CA LEU A 41 1.32 2.94 -3.38
C LEU A 41 0.89 4.41 -3.24
N CYS A 42 0.61 4.88 -2.02
CA CYS A 42 0.29 6.28 -1.77
C CYS A 42 1.48 7.19 -2.10
N GLY A 43 2.70 6.79 -1.74
CA GLY A 43 3.93 7.51 -2.09
C GLY A 43 4.14 7.62 -3.60
N LEU A 44 3.95 6.51 -4.33
CA LEU A 44 3.96 6.51 -5.80
C LEU A 44 2.87 7.44 -6.37
N GLY A 45 1.67 7.44 -5.78
CA GLY A 45 0.56 8.31 -6.17
C GLY A 45 0.81 9.81 -5.93
N LYS A 46 1.78 10.17 -5.08
CA LYS A 46 2.24 11.56 -4.91
C LYS A 46 3.29 11.97 -5.94
N SER A 47 3.91 11.00 -6.62
CA SER A 47 4.85 11.30 -7.71
C SER A 47 4.11 11.78 -8.95
N SER A 48 4.81 12.47 -9.86
CA SER A 48 4.27 12.87 -11.16
C SER A 48 4.34 11.75 -12.21
N ILE A 49 4.60 10.51 -11.79
CA ILE A 49 4.82 9.39 -12.69
C ILE A 49 3.47 8.73 -13.06
N PRO A 50 3.17 8.54 -14.36
CA PRO A 50 1.95 7.85 -14.76
C PRO A 50 2.07 6.35 -14.47
N PHE A 51 1.13 5.80 -13.71
CA PHE A 51 0.99 4.36 -13.52
C PHE A 51 -0.48 3.97 -13.32
N VAL A 52 -0.76 2.69 -13.55
CA VAL A 52 -2.04 2.04 -13.26
C VAL A 52 -1.80 1.00 -12.18
N PHE A 53 -2.51 1.11 -11.06
CA PHE A 53 -2.55 0.06 -10.04
C PHE A 53 -3.52 -1.05 -10.46
N LYS A 54 -3.04 -2.28 -10.49
CA LYS A 54 -3.79 -3.44 -11.01
C LYS A 54 -3.62 -4.66 -10.09
N GLY A 55 -4.02 -5.82 -10.61
CA GLY A 55 -3.87 -7.10 -9.92
C GLY A 55 -4.98 -7.36 -8.92
N GLY A 56 -4.89 -8.50 -8.22
CA GLY A 56 -5.88 -8.85 -7.19
C GLY A 56 -5.84 -7.89 -6.00
N THR A 57 -4.70 -7.25 -5.74
CA THR A 57 -4.57 -6.27 -4.66
C THR A 57 -5.38 -5.00 -4.92
N SER A 58 -5.56 -4.56 -6.17
CA SER A 58 -6.30 -3.32 -6.45
C SER A 58 -7.78 -3.39 -6.06
N MET A 59 -8.30 -4.60 -5.89
CA MET A 59 -9.66 -4.81 -5.40
C MET A 59 -9.90 -4.25 -4.00
N ILE A 60 -8.85 -4.08 -3.18
CA ILE A 60 -8.98 -3.45 -1.86
C ILE A 60 -9.49 -1.99 -1.92
N LEU A 61 -9.28 -1.31 -3.05
CA LEU A 61 -9.74 0.07 -3.25
C LEU A 61 -11.13 0.16 -3.91
N LEU A 62 -11.57 -0.92 -4.55
CA LEU A 62 -12.80 -0.94 -5.35
C LEU A 62 -13.96 -1.65 -4.63
N LEU A 63 -13.64 -2.54 -3.69
CA LEU A 63 -14.63 -3.29 -2.93
C LEU A 63 -14.90 -2.62 -1.58
N LYS A 64 -16.15 -2.67 -1.14
CA LYS A 64 -16.58 -2.18 0.18
C LYS A 64 -15.92 -2.97 1.32
N GLU A 65 -15.72 -4.26 1.10
CA GLU A 65 -15.08 -5.18 2.03
C GLU A 65 -14.02 -6.00 1.29
N PHE A 66 -12.84 -6.12 1.89
CA PHE A 66 -11.76 -6.95 1.36
C PHE A 66 -11.71 -8.27 2.12
N HIS A 67 -11.47 -9.35 1.40
CA HIS A 67 -11.51 -10.71 1.94
C HIS A 67 -10.12 -11.26 2.26
N ARG A 68 -9.08 -10.63 1.73
CA ARG A 68 -7.67 -11.00 1.94
C ARG A 68 -6.80 -9.76 2.04
N LEU A 69 -5.77 -9.88 2.88
CA LEU A 69 -4.66 -8.95 2.88
C LEU A 69 -3.71 -9.23 1.70
N SER A 70 -2.95 -8.22 1.33
CA SER A 70 -1.93 -8.33 0.30
C SER A 70 -0.72 -7.49 0.68
N ILE A 71 0.45 -8.07 0.53
CA ILE A 71 1.74 -7.47 0.89
C ILE A 71 2.47 -6.88 -0.32
N ASP A 72 1.93 -7.09 -1.51
CA ASP A 72 2.49 -6.66 -2.79
C ASP A 72 1.55 -5.70 -3.50
N ILE A 73 2.13 -4.77 -4.25
CA ILE A 73 1.41 -3.90 -5.18
C ILE A 73 1.83 -4.19 -6.62
N ASP A 74 0.85 -4.38 -7.50
CA ASP A 74 1.09 -4.57 -8.93
C ASP A 74 0.79 -3.27 -9.68
N ILE A 75 1.80 -2.70 -10.32
CA ILE A 75 1.64 -1.50 -11.15
C ILE A 75 2.02 -1.77 -12.60
N VAL A 76 1.39 -1.02 -13.51
CA VAL A 76 1.79 -0.92 -14.93
C VAL A 76 2.08 0.54 -15.25
N THR A 77 3.14 0.78 -15.98
CA THR A 77 3.60 2.13 -16.33
C THR A 77 4.40 2.08 -17.62
N SER A 78 4.40 3.18 -18.36
CA SER A 78 5.23 3.37 -19.56
C SER A 78 6.65 3.84 -19.23
N MET A 79 6.97 3.98 -17.94
CA MET A 79 8.16 4.67 -17.49
C MET A 79 9.37 3.73 -17.50
N PRO A 80 10.57 4.21 -17.89
CA PRO A 80 11.79 3.43 -17.84
C PRO A 80 12.06 2.86 -16.46
N ARG A 81 12.54 1.62 -16.40
CA ARG A 81 12.87 0.92 -15.15
C ARG A 81 13.81 1.72 -14.26
N ALA A 82 14.79 2.41 -14.82
CA ALA A 82 15.74 3.22 -14.06
C ALA A 82 15.03 4.33 -13.25
N ILE A 83 14.06 5.02 -13.86
CA ILE A 83 13.27 6.06 -13.19
C ILE A 83 12.44 5.47 -12.05
N LEU A 84 11.79 4.32 -12.28
CA LEU A 84 11.02 3.64 -11.26
C LEU A 84 11.88 3.22 -10.07
N VAL A 85 13.06 2.66 -10.33
CA VAL A 85 14.01 2.27 -9.28
C VAL A 85 14.43 3.48 -8.46
N SER A 86 14.81 4.59 -9.10
CA SER A 86 15.15 5.84 -8.40
C SER A 86 13.98 6.37 -7.56
N LEU A 87 12.75 6.36 -8.10
CA LEU A 87 11.57 6.80 -7.36
C LEU A 87 11.29 5.89 -6.16
N LEU A 88 11.37 4.57 -6.33
CA LEU A 88 11.15 3.61 -5.24
C LEU A 88 12.16 3.83 -4.11
N PHE A 89 13.44 4.04 -4.44
CA PHE A 89 14.45 4.38 -3.43
C PHE A 89 14.10 5.66 -2.66
N LEU A 90 13.70 6.73 -3.37
CA LEU A 90 13.30 7.99 -2.73
C LEU A 90 12.05 7.81 -1.85
N THR A 91 11.06 7.07 -2.34
CA THR A 91 9.77 6.87 -1.66
C THR A 91 9.90 6.03 -0.39
N CYS A 92 10.80 5.04 -0.39
CA CYS A 92 11.05 4.20 0.79
C CYS A 92 11.95 4.86 1.84
N MET A 93 12.67 5.93 1.47
CA MET A 93 13.58 6.67 2.37
C MET A 93 12.91 7.89 3.01
N ALA A 94 11.71 8.26 2.56
CA ALA A 94 10.91 9.40 3.04
C ALA A 94 9.90 8.97 4.11
#